data_AF-A0AAV1SRL0-F1
#
_entry.id   AF-A0AAV1SRL0-F1
#
_cell.length_a   1.000
_cell.length_b   1.000
_cell.length_c   1.000
_cell.angle_alpha   90.00
_cell.angle_beta   90.00
_cell.angle_gamma   90.00
#
_symmetry.space_group_name_H-M   'P 1'
#
loop_
_entity.id
_entity.type
_entity.pdbx_description
1 polymer ?
#
loop_
_entity_poly.entity_id
_entity_poly.type
_entity_poly.pdbx_seq_one_letter_code
_entity_poly.pdbx_strand_id
1 'polypeptide(L)'
;MHSEDRKQLMIGSTSLAANTRSRNLTLSVANKKPTHTSTSRIVNFEEAKHNLKKGYEMKLVWSPETASKAYIDTVKSCEVFQESSVAELISATAAGWNAKLIVETWSRGGILATSIGLAIASRHTDGRHVCIVPDELSRSEYEEAVGEAGMSPEIIVGEVEEAMEGLVGIDFLVVDSRRRDFARVLMLAKLSSRGAVLVCKNASTRNGSSFRWRSVVDGGSRRLVRSVFLPVGKGLDIAHVATSGGSSSNSGKGERRWIKHVDSLSGEEYVIRK
;
A
#
# COMPACT_ATOMS: atom_id res chain seq x y z
N MET A 1 -5.79 -61.37 -0.20
CA MET A 1 -6.23 -61.37 1.22
C MET A 1 -5.96 -59.96 1.75
N HIS A 2 -6.88 -59.01 1.61
CA HIS A 2 -8.08 -58.70 2.43
C HIS A 2 -7.79 -57.91 3.73
N SER A 3 -8.74 -57.01 4.04
CA SER A 3 -8.85 -56.04 5.15
C SER A 3 -8.14 -54.71 4.88
N GLU A 4 -8.77 -53.65 4.35
CA GLU A 4 -9.92 -52.86 4.86
C GLU A 4 -9.74 -52.35 6.29
N ASP A 5 -9.64 -51.02 6.43
CA ASP A 5 -10.16 -50.28 7.59
C ASP A 5 -10.56 -48.86 7.15
N ARG A 6 -11.84 -48.70 6.80
CA ARG A 6 -12.52 -47.42 6.63
C ARG A 6 -13.09 -47.01 7.98
N LYS A 7 -12.71 -45.83 8.49
CA LYS A 7 -13.48 -45.12 9.51
C LYS A 7 -14.00 -43.81 8.95
N GLN A 8 -15.29 -43.84 8.61
CA GLN A 8 -16.16 -42.67 8.45
C GLN A 8 -16.23 -41.93 9.79
N LEU A 9 -16.03 -40.61 9.76
CA LEU A 9 -16.53 -39.73 10.82
C LEU A 9 -17.59 -38.80 10.24
N MET A 10 -18.77 -38.92 10.84
CA MET A 10 -20.02 -38.26 10.52
C MET A 10 -19.94 -36.77 10.83
N ILE A 11 -20.36 -35.96 9.86
CA ILE A 11 -20.57 -34.51 9.98
C ILE A 11 -21.90 -34.32 10.72
N GLY A 12 -21.82 -33.93 12.00
CA GLY A 12 -22.97 -33.51 12.80
C GLY A 12 -23.29 -32.04 12.55
N SER A 13 -24.34 -31.78 11.78
CA SER A 13 -24.95 -30.46 11.63
C SER A 13 -25.60 -30.02 12.94
N THR A 14 -25.06 -28.96 13.57
CA THR A 14 -25.75 -28.25 14.65
C THR A 14 -25.96 -26.79 14.23
N SER A 15 -27.23 -26.49 13.95
CA SER A 15 -27.78 -25.16 13.73
C SER A 15 -27.62 -24.31 15.00
N LEU A 16 -26.94 -23.18 14.91
CA LEU A 16 -26.96 -22.14 15.95
C LEU A 16 -27.82 -20.99 15.44
N ALA A 17 -29.05 -20.93 15.95
CA ALA A 17 -30.03 -19.90 15.66
C ALA A 17 -29.56 -18.53 16.19
N ALA A 18 -29.58 -17.52 15.31
CA ALA A 18 -29.37 -16.12 15.65
C ALA A 18 -30.53 -15.60 16.51
N ASN A 19 -30.24 -15.17 17.73
CA ASN A 19 -31.21 -14.51 18.61
C ASN A 19 -31.09 -12.98 18.47
N THR A 20 -31.80 -12.41 17.50
CA THR A 20 -31.86 -10.96 17.27
C THR A 20 -32.91 -10.35 18.18
N ARG A 21 -32.52 -9.90 19.38
CA ARG A 21 -33.41 -9.17 20.29
C ARG A 21 -33.51 -7.70 19.85
N SER A 22 -34.53 -7.41 19.04
CA SER A 22 -34.89 -6.06 18.63
C SER A 22 -35.36 -5.25 19.85
N ARG A 23 -34.61 -4.21 20.24
CA ARG A 23 -35.05 -3.21 21.21
C ARG A 23 -35.65 -2.02 20.46
N ASN A 24 -36.98 -1.99 20.38
CA ASN A 24 -37.73 -0.81 19.98
C ASN A 24 -37.53 0.29 21.03
N LEU A 25 -36.80 1.34 20.68
CA LEU A 25 -36.79 2.60 21.41
C LEU A 25 -37.81 3.54 20.77
N THR A 26 -39.00 3.59 21.34
CA THR A 26 -40.03 4.59 21.08
C THR A 26 -39.54 5.94 21.62
N LEU A 27 -39.18 6.86 20.71
CA LEU A 27 -38.90 8.25 21.05
C LEU A 27 -40.22 9.01 21.19
N SER A 28 -40.64 9.26 22.43
CA SER A 28 -41.74 10.16 22.75
C SER A 28 -41.34 11.61 22.43
N VAL A 29 -41.97 12.21 21.42
CA VAL A 29 -41.83 13.62 21.10
C VAL A 29 -42.62 14.44 22.13
N ALA A 30 -41.93 15.00 23.12
CA ALA A 30 -42.48 16.01 24.00
C ALA A 30 -42.52 17.36 23.28
N ASN A 31 -43.72 17.82 22.98
CA ASN A 31 -43.99 19.06 22.26
C ASN A 31 -43.78 20.26 23.21
N LYS A 32 -42.63 20.92 23.14
CA LYS A 32 -42.33 22.14 23.92
C LYS A 32 -42.28 23.34 22.97
N LYS A 33 -43.24 24.26 23.12
CA LYS A 33 -43.34 25.51 22.35
C LYS A 33 -42.04 26.33 22.45
N PRO A 34 -41.56 26.94 21.36
CA PRO A 34 -40.39 27.79 21.40
C PRO A 34 -40.77 29.21 21.85
N THR A 35 -40.22 29.66 22.97
CA THR A 35 -40.16 31.07 23.33
C THR A 35 -38.90 31.68 22.70
N HIS A 36 -39.10 32.71 21.88
CA HIS A 36 -38.08 33.51 21.22
C HIS A 36 -37.00 34.00 22.20
N THR A 37 -35.74 33.71 21.88
CA THR A 37 -34.66 34.68 21.61
C THR A 37 -33.36 33.90 21.52
N SER A 38 -32.92 33.57 20.31
CA SER A 38 -31.51 33.25 20.09
C SER A 38 -31.17 33.54 18.64
N THR A 39 -30.29 34.52 18.48
CA THR A 39 -29.77 35.07 17.25
C THR A 39 -29.34 33.93 16.32
N SER A 40 -29.96 33.87 15.15
CA SER A 40 -29.65 32.95 14.07
C SER A 40 -28.17 33.04 13.68
N ARG A 41 -27.36 32.05 14.05
CA ARG A 41 -26.16 31.72 13.27
C ARG A 41 -26.63 30.94 12.05
N ILE A 42 -26.91 31.66 10.97
CA ILE A 42 -26.88 31.04 9.64
C ILE A 42 -25.43 30.61 9.45
N VAL A 43 -25.15 29.34 9.75
CA VAL A 43 -23.91 28.71 9.29
C VAL A 43 -23.95 28.73 7.77
N ASN A 44 -23.05 29.48 7.16
CA ASN A 44 -22.97 29.62 5.72
C ASN A 44 -22.85 28.20 5.13
N PHE A 45 -23.77 27.79 4.26
CA PHE A 45 -23.74 26.45 3.66
C PHE A 45 -22.45 26.21 2.87
N GLU A 46 -21.83 27.25 2.32
CA GLU A 46 -20.50 27.18 1.68
C GLU A 46 -19.36 27.01 2.68
N GLU A 47 -19.45 27.66 3.84
CA GLU A 47 -18.48 27.50 4.93
C GLU A 47 -18.61 26.10 5.58
N ALA A 48 -19.83 25.60 5.71
CA ALA A 48 -20.11 24.23 6.15
C ALA A 48 -19.63 23.19 5.11
N LYS A 49 -19.79 23.44 3.80
CA LYS A 49 -19.24 22.60 2.73
C LYS A 49 -17.70 22.65 2.68
N HIS A 50 -17.12 23.83 2.89
CA HIS A 50 -15.67 24.01 2.96
C HIS A 50 -15.08 23.33 4.21
N ASN A 51 -15.79 23.39 5.35
CA ASN A 51 -15.41 22.71 6.58
C ASN A 51 -15.67 21.19 6.53
N LEU A 52 -16.71 20.71 5.82
CA LEU A 52 -16.88 19.29 5.50
C LEU A 52 -15.76 18.78 4.58
N LYS A 53 -15.32 19.60 3.60
CA LYS A 53 -14.16 19.30 2.74
C LYS A 53 -12.82 19.36 3.49
N LYS A 54 -12.67 20.26 4.48
CA LYS A 54 -11.51 20.31 5.39
C LYS A 54 -11.49 19.15 6.39
N GLY A 55 -12.66 18.60 6.74
CA GLY A 55 -12.81 17.45 7.64
C GLY A 55 -12.74 16.09 6.96
N TYR A 56 -12.80 16.04 5.62
CA TYR A 56 -12.56 14.84 4.81
C TYR A 56 -11.16 14.90 4.16
N GLU A 57 -10.15 15.26 4.95
CA GLU A 57 -8.78 14.89 4.63
C GLU A 57 -8.71 13.36 4.76
N MET A 58 -8.96 12.66 3.65
CA MET A 58 -8.95 11.21 3.55
C MET A 58 -7.53 10.70 3.81
N LYS A 59 -7.21 10.53 5.09
CA LYS A 59 -6.01 9.80 5.53
C LYS A 59 -6.06 8.42 4.90
N LEU A 60 -4.91 7.93 4.46
CA LEU A 60 -4.71 6.52 4.17
C LEU A 60 -5.12 5.72 5.42
N VAL A 61 -6.25 5.02 5.37
CA VAL A 61 -6.73 4.14 6.44
C VAL A 61 -6.47 2.71 5.97
N TRP A 62 -5.76 1.96 6.81
CA TRP A 62 -5.45 0.56 6.53
C TRP A 62 -6.71 -0.33 6.64
N SER A 63 -6.95 -1.13 5.60
CA SER A 63 -8.02 -2.12 5.51
C SER A 63 -7.45 -3.54 5.62
N PRO A 64 -7.55 -4.23 6.78
CA PRO A 64 -7.10 -5.61 6.91
C PRO A 64 -7.89 -6.58 6.04
N GLU A 65 -9.17 -6.30 5.77
CA GLU A 65 -10.01 -7.12 4.90
C GLU A 65 -9.55 -7.07 3.44
N THR A 66 -9.23 -5.88 2.92
CA THR A 66 -8.73 -5.73 1.55
C THR A 66 -7.32 -6.30 1.43
N ALA A 67 -6.46 -6.06 2.43
CA ALA A 67 -5.12 -6.61 2.47
C ALA A 67 -5.10 -8.14 2.44
N SER A 68 -5.92 -8.78 3.28
CA SER A 68 -5.98 -10.25 3.37
C SER A 68 -6.54 -10.89 2.10
N LYS A 69 -7.58 -10.30 1.48
CA LYS A 69 -8.11 -10.79 0.19
C LYS A 69 -7.07 -10.72 -0.92
N ALA A 70 -6.39 -9.58 -1.05
CA ALA A 70 -5.34 -9.41 -2.05
C ALA A 70 -4.17 -10.39 -1.82
N TYR A 71 -3.76 -10.60 -0.55
CA TYR A 71 -2.77 -11.62 -0.20
C TYR A 71 -3.18 -13.01 -0.69
N ILE A 72 -4.38 -13.47 -0.31
CA ILE A 72 -4.88 -14.82 -0.61
C ILE A 72 -5.02 -15.03 -2.11
N ASP A 73 -5.57 -14.05 -2.83
CA ASP A 73 -5.73 -14.17 -4.28
C ASP A 73 -4.39 -14.12 -5.01
N THR A 74 -3.40 -13.41 -4.46
CA THR A 74 -2.01 -13.44 -4.96
C THR A 74 -1.40 -14.81 -4.72
N VAL A 75 -1.53 -15.40 -3.52
CA VAL A 75 -1.06 -16.77 -3.24
C VAL A 75 -1.62 -17.75 -4.27
N LYS A 76 -2.94 -17.73 -4.49
CA LYS A 76 -3.61 -18.62 -5.46
C LYS A 76 -3.13 -18.42 -6.89
N SER A 77 -2.77 -17.19 -7.26
CA SER A 77 -2.31 -16.86 -8.62
C SER A 77 -0.81 -17.13 -8.80
N CYS A 78 -0.05 -17.15 -7.70
CA CYS A 78 1.40 -17.31 -7.69
C CYS A 78 1.88 -18.69 -7.22
N GLU A 79 0.99 -19.69 -7.07
CA GLU A 79 1.31 -21.07 -6.65
C GLU A 79 2.44 -21.74 -7.49
N VAL A 80 2.82 -21.11 -8.62
CA VAL A 80 3.85 -21.55 -9.58
C VAL A 80 5.25 -20.93 -9.34
N PHE A 81 5.42 -19.86 -8.54
CA PHE A 81 6.69 -19.11 -8.45
C PHE A 81 7.45 -19.32 -7.13
N GLN A 82 8.73 -19.73 -7.20
CA GLN A 82 9.61 -20.04 -6.04
C GLN A 82 9.90 -18.85 -5.08
N GLU A 83 9.53 -17.61 -5.41
CA GLU A 83 9.73 -16.41 -4.57
C GLU A 83 8.42 -15.83 -3.97
N SER A 84 7.39 -16.69 -3.80
CA SER A 84 6.02 -16.45 -3.31
C SER A 84 5.87 -15.92 -1.85
N SER A 85 6.78 -15.07 -1.38
CA SER A 85 6.53 -14.31 -0.13
C SER A 85 6.57 -12.80 -0.30
N VAL A 86 7.33 -12.30 -1.28
CA VAL A 86 7.47 -10.87 -1.52
C VAL A 86 6.24 -10.31 -2.24
N ALA A 87 5.74 -11.03 -3.24
CA ALA A 87 4.63 -10.59 -4.08
C ALA A 87 3.33 -10.41 -3.29
N GLU A 88 3.02 -11.38 -2.44
CA GLU A 88 1.84 -11.48 -1.60
C GLU A 88 1.86 -10.39 -0.54
N LEU A 89 3.02 -10.14 0.07
CA LEU A 89 3.19 -9.05 1.03
C LEU A 89 3.04 -7.67 0.38
N ILE A 90 3.64 -7.47 -0.80
CA ILE A 90 3.52 -6.23 -1.56
C ILE A 90 2.06 -5.99 -1.97
N SER A 91 1.39 -7.02 -2.51
CA SER A 91 -0.02 -6.99 -2.90
C SER A 91 -0.92 -6.63 -1.72
N ALA A 92 -0.76 -7.32 -0.59
CA ALA A 92 -1.49 -7.03 0.65
C ALA A 92 -1.26 -5.60 1.12
N THR A 93 -0.04 -5.09 0.99
CA THR A 93 0.31 -3.71 1.40
C THR A 93 -0.37 -2.70 0.49
N ALA A 94 -0.28 -2.85 -0.84
CA ALA A 94 -0.91 -1.95 -1.79
C ALA A 94 -2.45 -1.93 -1.62
N ALA A 95 -3.05 -3.11 -1.47
CA ALA A 95 -4.48 -3.27 -1.31
C ALA A 95 -4.98 -2.76 0.04
N GLY A 96 -4.25 -3.06 1.12
CA GLY A 96 -4.56 -2.62 2.47
C GLY A 96 -4.54 -1.11 2.64
N TRP A 97 -3.67 -0.39 1.92
CA TRP A 97 -3.66 1.06 1.90
C TRP A 97 -4.68 1.69 0.93
N ASN A 98 -5.47 0.87 0.22
CA ASN A 98 -6.42 1.33 -0.80
C ASN A 98 -5.74 2.23 -1.85
N ALA A 99 -4.63 1.76 -2.40
CA ALA A 99 -3.87 2.48 -3.42
C ALA A 99 -4.67 2.61 -4.73
N LYS A 100 -4.82 3.83 -5.24
CA LYS A 100 -5.55 4.11 -6.50
C LYS A 100 -4.64 4.20 -7.70
N LEU A 101 -3.42 4.71 -7.53
CA LEU A 101 -2.37 4.61 -8.54
C LEU A 101 -1.19 3.80 -7.99
N ILE A 102 -1.04 2.60 -8.54
CA ILE A 102 0.03 1.65 -8.23
C ILE A 102 1.00 1.66 -9.41
N VAL A 103 2.26 1.98 -9.14
CA VAL A 103 3.32 2.03 -10.16
C VAL A 103 4.41 1.04 -9.78
N GLU A 104 4.90 0.30 -10.76
CA GLU A 104 6.13 -0.49 -10.63
C GLU A 104 7.14 -0.16 -11.72
N THR A 105 8.41 -0.43 -11.46
CA THR A 105 9.43 -0.53 -12.50
C THR A 105 9.81 -1.99 -12.72
N TRP A 106 9.81 -2.43 -13.97
CA TRP A 106 10.24 -3.76 -14.35
C TRP A 106 11.46 -3.70 -15.28
N SER A 107 12.21 -4.80 -15.35
CA SER A 107 13.36 -4.98 -16.23
C SER A 107 13.39 -6.41 -16.73
N ARG A 108 13.91 -6.64 -17.94
CA ARG A 108 14.02 -7.96 -18.58
C ARG A 108 14.54 -9.06 -17.66
N GLY A 109 13.95 -10.26 -17.78
CA GLY A 109 14.21 -11.38 -16.89
C GLY A 109 13.74 -11.15 -15.44
N GLY A 110 12.93 -10.11 -15.20
CA GLY A 110 12.34 -9.82 -13.90
C GLY A 110 11.20 -10.79 -13.58
N ILE A 111 11.18 -11.33 -12.36
CA ILE A 111 10.10 -12.21 -11.90
C ILE A 111 8.78 -11.44 -11.82
N LEU A 112 7.72 -12.00 -12.42
CA LEU A 112 6.40 -11.38 -12.56
C LEU A 112 5.49 -11.53 -11.36
N ALA A 113 5.85 -12.35 -10.37
CA ALA A 113 5.03 -12.54 -9.18
C ALA A 113 4.63 -11.21 -8.53
N THR A 114 5.55 -10.24 -8.44
CA THR A 114 5.22 -8.88 -7.95
C THR A 114 4.19 -8.19 -8.83
N SER A 115 4.37 -8.20 -10.15
CA SER A 115 3.47 -7.59 -11.13
C SER A 115 2.07 -8.19 -11.08
N ILE A 116 1.96 -9.51 -10.96
CA ILE A 116 0.71 -10.25 -10.76
C ILE A 116 0.05 -9.81 -9.45
N GLY A 117 0.81 -9.77 -8.35
CA GLY A 117 0.31 -9.30 -7.06
C GLY A 117 -0.19 -7.86 -7.09
N LEU A 118 0.50 -6.95 -7.78
CA LEU A 118 0.08 -5.56 -7.93
C LEU A 118 -1.17 -5.42 -8.81
N ALA A 119 -1.31 -6.23 -9.86
CA ALA A 119 -2.53 -6.28 -10.67
C ALA A 119 -3.73 -6.82 -9.88
N ILE A 120 -3.51 -7.76 -8.96
CA ILE A 120 -4.55 -8.26 -8.03
C ILE A 120 -4.91 -7.16 -7.03
N ALA A 121 -3.92 -6.50 -6.45
CA ALA A 121 -4.15 -5.40 -5.52
C ALA A 121 -4.97 -4.27 -6.16
N SER A 122 -4.66 -3.89 -7.41
CA SER A 122 -5.40 -2.84 -8.13
C SER A 122 -6.87 -3.22 -8.37
N ARG A 123 -7.17 -4.50 -8.63
CA ARG A 123 -8.55 -4.99 -8.73
C ARG A 123 -9.30 -4.88 -7.39
N HIS A 124 -8.65 -5.23 -6.29
CA HIS A 124 -9.26 -5.13 -4.94
C HIS A 124 -9.47 -3.69 -4.47
N THR A 125 -8.71 -2.74 -5.01
CA THR A 125 -8.83 -1.32 -4.67
C THR A 125 -9.58 -0.50 -5.70
N ASP A 126 -10.03 -1.07 -6.81
CA ASP A 126 -10.55 -0.32 -7.96
C ASP A 126 -9.58 0.81 -8.35
N GLY A 127 -8.33 0.40 -8.57
CA GLY A 127 -7.18 1.25 -8.87
C GLY A 127 -6.54 0.90 -10.22
N ARG A 128 -5.61 1.75 -10.64
CA ARG A 128 -4.77 1.56 -11.83
C ARG A 128 -3.43 0.94 -11.44
N HIS A 129 -3.00 -0.07 -12.19
CA HIS A 129 -1.64 -0.61 -12.14
C HIS A 129 -0.89 -0.20 -13.41
N VAL A 130 0.24 0.49 -13.23
CA VAL A 130 1.14 0.93 -14.29
C VAL A 130 2.52 0.31 -14.10
N CYS A 131 3.05 -0.31 -15.15
CA CYS A 131 4.42 -0.82 -15.20
C CYS A 131 5.28 0.06 -16.12
N ILE A 132 6.41 0.53 -15.59
CA ILE A 132 7.42 1.26 -16.37
C ILE A 132 8.51 0.28 -16.80
N VAL A 133 8.78 0.23 -18.09
CA VAL A 133 9.83 -0.60 -18.70
C VAL A 133 10.80 0.28 -19.51
N PRO A 134 12.09 -0.11 -19.60
CA PRO A 134 13.11 0.76 -20.20
C PRO A 134 13.02 0.86 -21.73
N ASP A 135 12.57 -0.20 -22.41
CA ASP A 135 12.60 -0.29 -23.87
C ASP A 135 11.48 -1.20 -24.41
N GLU A 136 11.25 -1.15 -25.72
CA GLU A 136 10.16 -1.89 -26.38
C GLU A 136 10.35 -3.41 -26.33
N LEU A 137 11.61 -3.89 -26.27
CA LEU A 137 11.88 -5.31 -26.09
C LEU A 137 11.41 -5.78 -24.71
N SER A 138 11.67 -4.98 -23.68
CA SER A 138 11.18 -5.20 -22.32
C SER A 138 9.66 -5.12 -22.24
N ARG A 139 9.03 -4.25 -23.04
CA ARG A 139 7.58 -4.16 -23.16
C ARG A 139 7.00 -5.47 -23.67
N SER A 140 7.48 -5.97 -24.81
CA SER A 140 6.96 -7.20 -25.41
C SER A 140 7.12 -8.40 -24.48
N GLU A 141 8.31 -8.57 -23.86
CA GLU A 141 8.57 -9.67 -22.92
C GLU A 141 7.66 -9.61 -21.69
N TYR A 142 7.46 -8.41 -21.14
CA TYR A 142 6.57 -8.20 -20.00
C TYR A 142 5.09 -8.42 -20.38
N GLU A 143 4.65 -7.88 -21.52
CA GLU A 143 3.27 -7.95 -22.00
C GLU A 143 2.85 -9.39 -22.31
N GLU A 144 3.72 -10.17 -22.96
CA GLU A 144 3.50 -11.60 -23.22
C GLU A 144 3.35 -12.36 -21.91
N ALA A 145 4.34 -12.25 -21.02
CA ALA A 145 4.39 -13.09 -19.83
C ALA A 145 3.38 -12.68 -18.75
N VAL A 146 2.99 -11.40 -18.68
CA VAL A 146 1.89 -10.95 -17.80
C VAL A 146 0.52 -11.30 -18.39
N GLY A 147 0.42 -11.36 -19.72
CA GLY A 147 -0.77 -11.78 -20.46
C GLY A 147 -1.09 -13.26 -20.27
N GLU A 148 -0.08 -14.13 -20.22
CA GLU A 148 -0.23 -15.54 -19.86
C GLU A 148 -0.86 -15.73 -18.47
N ALA A 149 -0.61 -14.81 -17.54
CA ALA A 149 -1.21 -14.79 -16.21
C ALA A 149 -2.63 -14.18 -16.16
N GLY A 150 -3.22 -13.81 -17.30
CA GLY A 150 -4.55 -13.20 -17.37
C GLY A 150 -4.62 -11.79 -16.79
N MET A 151 -3.50 -11.07 -16.84
CA MET A 151 -3.36 -9.71 -16.32
C MET A 151 -3.01 -8.75 -17.47
N SER A 152 -3.46 -7.50 -17.36
CA SER A 152 -3.26 -6.47 -18.39
C SER A 152 -2.98 -5.09 -17.77
N PRO A 153 -1.84 -4.91 -17.10
CA PRO A 153 -1.44 -3.60 -16.57
C PRO A 153 -1.18 -2.60 -17.70
N GLU A 154 -1.26 -1.31 -17.39
CA GLU A 154 -0.83 -0.25 -18.31
C GLU A 154 0.70 -0.24 -18.37
N ILE A 155 1.27 -0.20 -19.58
CA ILE A 155 2.72 -0.23 -19.77
C ILE A 155 3.18 1.12 -20.33
N ILE A 156 4.16 1.72 -19.67
CA ILE A 156 4.86 2.92 -20.13
C ILE A 156 6.30 2.53 -20.47
N VAL A 157 6.70 2.81 -21.70
CA VAL A 157 8.06 2.59 -22.19
C VAL A 157 8.82 3.91 -22.16
N GLY A 158 10.01 3.92 -21.58
CA GLY A 158 10.91 5.07 -21.69
C GLY A 158 11.85 5.23 -20.51
N GLU A 159 12.70 6.24 -20.62
CA GLU A 159 13.59 6.66 -19.55
C GLU A 159 12.80 7.20 -18.35
N VAL A 160 13.40 7.14 -17.16
CA VAL A 160 12.71 7.42 -15.90
C VAL A 160 12.09 8.80 -15.86
N GLU A 161 12.79 9.82 -16.36
CA GLU A 161 12.33 11.21 -16.43
C GLU A 161 11.02 11.34 -17.22
N GLU A 162 11.00 10.81 -18.44
CA GLU A 162 9.88 10.91 -19.37
C GLU A 162 8.69 10.07 -18.89
N ALA A 163 8.96 8.83 -18.46
CA ALA A 163 7.94 7.92 -17.96
C ALA A 163 7.26 8.45 -16.68
N MET A 164 8.00 9.13 -15.79
CA MET A 164 7.45 9.70 -14.57
C MET A 164 6.74 11.04 -14.77
N GLU A 165 6.96 11.74 -15.88
CA GLU A 165 6.37 13.06 -16.10
C GLU A 165 4.84 13.02 -16.11
N GLY A 166 4.27 12.01 -16.78
CA GLY A 166 2.82 11.81 -16.90
C GLY A 166 2.14 11.19 -15.67
N LEU A 167 2.91 10.67 -14.71
CA LEU A 167 2.37 9.96 -13.55
C LEU A 167 2.22 10.90 -12.35
N VAL A 168 0.99 11.37 -12.12
CA VAL A 168 0.63 12.24 -11.00
C VAL A 168 -0.29 11.51 -10.03
N GLY A 169 -0.03 11.67 -8.73
CA GLY A 169 -0.90 11.13 -7.68
C GLY A 169 -0.57 9.68 -7.32
N ILE A 170 0.70 9.30 -7.38
CA ILE A 170 1.14 7.94 -7.05
C ILE A 170 0.86 7.65 -5.57
N ASP A 171 0.05 6.63 -5.28
CA ASP A 171 -0.23 6.18 -3.90
C ASP A 171 0.69 5.02 -3.48
N PHE A 172 1.16 4.22 -4.44
CA PHE A 172 2.02 3.07 -4.19
C PHE A 172 3.06 2.91 -5.30
N LEU A 173 4.35 2.82 -4.95
CA LEU A 173 5.44 2.68 -5.89
C LEU A 173 6.38 1.53 -5.51
N VAL A 174 6.62 0.60 -6.44
CA VAL A 174 7.58 -0.49 -6.27
C VAL A 174 8.76 -0.31 -7.22
N VAL A 175 9.96 -0.29 -6.67
CA VAL A 175 11.22 -0.27 -7.43
C VAL A 175 12.10 -1.46 -7.08
N ASP A 176 12.90 -1.90 -8.04
CA ASP A 176 13.90 -2.94 -7.82
C ASP A 176 15.26 -2.31 -7.50
N SER A 177 15.80 -2.61 -6.32
CA SER A 177 17.08 -2.05 -5.85
C SER A 177 18.29 -2.50 -6.68
N ARG A 178 18.13 -3.52 -7.54
CA ARG A 178 19.17 -3.97 -8.48
C ARG A 178 19.37 -2.99 -9.63
N ARG A 179 18.37 -2.15 -9.93
CA ARG A 179 18.48 -1.13 -10.97
C ARG A 179 19.37 0.02 -10.51
N ARG A 180 20.16 0.61 -11.41
CA ARG A 180 21.05 1.73 -11.04
C ARG A 180 20.30 3.03 -10.76
N ASP A 181 19.12 3.18 -11.35
CA ASP A 181 18.28 4.38 -11.34
C ASP A 181 17.17 4.34 -10.27
N PHE A 182 17.06 3.29 -9.45
CA PHE A 182 15.93 3.14 -8.50
C PHE A 182 15.75 4.40 -7.62
N ALA A 183 16.85 5.04 -7.18
CA ALA A 183 16.78 6.23 -6.32
C ALA A 183 16.18 7.42 -7.08
N ARG A 184 16.52 7.53 -8.37
CA ARG A 184 16.03 8.56 -9.26
C ARG A 184 14.53 8.43 -9.49
N VAL A 185 14.05 7.20 -9.70
CA VAL A 185 12.63 6.86 -9.78
C VAL A 185 11.87 7.35 -8.53
N LEU A 186 12.37 7.04 -7.33
CA LEU A 186 11.78 7.48 -6.07
C LEU A 186 11.76 9.02 -5.92
N MET A 187 12.83 9.69 -6.36
CA MET A 187 12.91 11.16 -6.31
C MET A 187 11.90 11.83 -7.25
N LEU A 188 11.72 11.31 -8.46
CA LEU A 188 10.85 11.91 -9.48
C LEU A 188 9.35 11.66 -9.26
N ALA A 189 8.99 10.62 -8.50
CA ALA A 189 7.60 10.22 -8.29
C ALA A 189 6.70 11.34 -7.75
N LYS A 190 5.68 11.77 -8.52
CA LYS A 190 4.71 12.79 -8.07
C LYS A 190 3.64 12.12 -7.19
N LEU A 191 3.88 12.10 -5.89
CA LEU A 191 3.05 11.39 -4.91
C LEU A 191 1.65 12.02 -4.74
N SER A 192 0.70 11.20 -4.34
CA SER A 192 -0.66 11.60 -3.98
C SER A 192 -0.68 12.58 -2.80
N SER A 193 -1.69 13.46 -2.79
CA SER A 193 -1.95 14.37 -1.67
C SER A 193 -2.32 13.64 -0.37
N ARG A 194 -2.64 12.35 -0.46
CA ARG A 194 -2.91 11.47 0.70
C ARG A 194 -1.63 10.87 1.30
N GLY A 195 -0.47 11.11 0.68
CA GLY A 195 0.76 10.37 0.91
C GLY A 195 0.88 9.15 0.01
N ALA A 196 1.98 8.42 0.13
CA ALA A 196 2.27 7.22 -0.65
C ALA A 196 3.10 6.20 0.13
N VAL A 197 3.04 4.94 -0.29
CA VAL A 197 3.94 3.89 0.16
C VAL A 197 4.94 3.57 -0.93
N LEU A 198 6.22 3.69 -0.61
CA LEU A 198 7.34 3.41 -1.50
C LEU A 198 8.00 2.11 -1.06
N VAL A 199 8.30 1.24 -2.01
CA VAL A 199 8.82 -0.11 -1.76
C VAL A 199 10.03 -0.35 -2.63
N CYS A 200 11.13 -0.77 -2.01
CA CYS A 200 12.34 -1.23 -2.66
C CYS A 200 12.46 -2.75 -2.44
N LYS A 201 12.24 -3.55 -3.48
CA LYS A 201 12.56 -4.99 -3.44
C LYS A 201 14.05 -5.22 -3.71
N ASN A 202 14.54 -6.40 -3.31
CA ASN A 202 15.95 -6.79 -3.40
C ASN A 202 16.89 -5.83 -2.64
N ALA A 203 16.42 -5.26 -1.52
CA ALA A 203 17.16 -4.23 -0.80
C ALA A 203 18.50 -4.74 -0.22
N SER A 204 18.63 -6.04 0.09
CA SER A 204 19.87 -6.63 0.60
C SER A 204 20.92 -6.84 -0.49
N THR A 205 20.58 -6.76 -1.78
CA THR A 205 21.58 -6.90 -2.86
C THR A 205 22.41 -5.64 -3.09
N ARG A 206 22.12 -4.57 -2.35
CA ARG A 206 22.90 -3.33 -2.33
C ARG A 206 24.19 -3.50 -1.54
N ASN A 207 25.17 -4.18 -2.12
CA ASN A 207 26.51 -4.19 -1.54
C ASN A 207 27.08 -2.75 -1.58
N GLY A 208 27.23 -2.12 -0.41
CA GLY A 208 27.92 -0.83 -0.25
C GLY A 208 27.11 0.44 -0.56
N SER A 209 25.81 0.37 -0.85
CA SER A 209 25.02 1.59 -1.10
C SER A 209 24.45 2.16 0.21
N SER A 210 24.75 3.43 0.51
CA SER A 210 24.29 4.16 1.70
C SER A 210 22.85 4.68 1.61
N PHE A 211 21.99 4.02 0.81
CA PHE A 211 20.63 4.49 0.59
C PHE A 211 19.91 4.72 1.92
N ARG A 212 19.33 5.90 2.04
CA ARG A 212 18.50 6.28 3.17
C ARG A 212 17.26 6.92 2.60
N TRP A 213 16.08 6.50 3.06
CA TRP A 213 14.82 7.12 2.66
C TRP A 213 14.84 8.65 2.73
N ARG A 214 15.57 9.21 3.71
CA ARG A 214 15.78 10.65 3.85
C ARG A 214 16.32 11.31 2.56
N SER A 215 17.26 10.68 1.85
CA SER A 215 17.85 11.27 0.65
C SER A 215 16.88 11.38 -0.53
N VAL A 216 15.77 10.64 -0.53
CA VAL A 216 14.75 10.69 -1.60
C VAL A 216 13.48 11.44 -1.20
N VAL A 217 13.37 11.86 0.06
CA VAL A 217 12.26 12.69 0.56
C VAL A 217 12.69 14.11 0.93
N ASP A 218 13.99 14.39 1.05
CA ASP A 218 14.53 15.73 1.33
C ASP A 218 14.24 16.65 0.13
N GLY A 219 13.24 17.52 0.25
CA GLY A 219 12.79 18.41 -0.83
C GLY A 219 11.54 19.24 -0.51
N GLY A 220 11.20 19.40 0.77
CA GLY A 220 10.14 20.29 1.28
C GLY A 220 8.70 19.77 1.16
N SER A 221 8.34 19.15 0.03
CA SER A 221 6.95 18.70 -0.21
C SER A 221 6.64 17.30 0.33
N ARG A 222 7.66 16.53 0.71
CA ARG A 222 7.54 15.15 1.20
C ARG A 222 8.11 15.01 2.60
N ARG A 223 7.49 14.17 3.42
CA ARG A 223 7.96 13.84 4.76
C ARG A 223 7.91 12.33 4.97
N LEU A 224 9.06 11.73 5.31
CA LEU A 224 9.12 10.35 5.75
C LEU A 224 8.36 10.21 7.08
N VAL A 225 7.29 9.41 7.09
CA VAL A 225 6.48 9.14 8.29
C VAL A 225 7.09 7.98 9.07
N ARG A 226 7.30 6.85 8.37
CA ARG A 226 7.90 5.63 8.91
C ARG A 226 8.53 4.82 7.80
N SER A 227 9.55 4.06 8.14
CA SER A 227 10.13 3.04 7.25
C SER A 227 10.38 1.75 8.02
N VAL A 228 10.44 0.64 7.30
CA VAL A 228 10.77 -0.68 7.83
C VAL A 228 11.53 -1.47 6.77
N PHE A 229 12.58 -2.15 7.21
CA PHE A 229 13.22 -3.19 6.42
C PHE A 229 12.70 -4.55 6.90
N LEU A 230 12.32 -5.41 5.97
CA LEU A 230 11.83 -6.76 6.21
C LEU A 230 12.75 -7.77 5.51
N PRO A 231 13.26 -8.80 6.22
CA PRO A 231 14.13 -9.82 5.65
C PRO A 231 13.30 -10.88 4.88
N VAL A 232 12.47 -10.43 3.94
CA VAL A 232 11.64 -11.28 3.07
C VAL A 232 12.23 -11.29 1.67
N GLY A 233 12.38 -12.47 1.07
CA GLY A 233 13.12 -12.65 -0.19
C GLY A 233 14.56 -12.13 -0.07
N LYS A 234 14.99 -11.30 -1.02
CA LYS A 234 16.32 -10.63 -0.99
C LYS A 234 16.29 -9.27 -0.29
N GLY A 235 15.40 -9.11 0.68
CA GLY A 235 15.19 -7.88 1.45
C GLY A 235 14.14 -6.96 0.82
N LEU A 236 13.26 -6.43 1.66
CA LEU A 236 12.18 -5.53 1.29
C LEU A 236 12.21 -4.29 2.19
N ASP A 237 12.54 -3.14 1.62
CA ASP A 237 12.56 -1.87 2.34
C ASP A 237 11.33 -1.05 1.96
N ILE A 238 10.55 -0.63 2.95
CA ILE A 238 9.24 0.01 2.76
C ILE A 238 9.24 1.33 3.51
N ALA A 239 8.78 2.40 2.86
CA ALA A 239 8.56 3.70 3.47
C ALA A 239 7.16 4.24 3.21
N HIS A 240 6.52 4.72 4.27
CA HIS A 240 5.34 5.55 4.18
C HIS A 240 5.77 7.02 4.18
N VAL A 241 5.39 7.74 3.13
CA VAL A 241 5.75 9.14 2.88
C VAL A 241 4.48 9.97 2.82
N ALA A 242 4.38 11.00 3.67
CA ALA A 242 3.31 11.97 3.61
C ALA A 242 3.70 13.13 2.68
N THR A 243 2.72 13.70 1.98
CA THR A 243 2.86 14.97 1.26
C THR A 243 2.43 16.12 2.18
N SER A 244 3.25 17.16 2.28
CA SER A 244 3.02 18.25 3.22
C SER A 244 1.95 19.22 2.70
N GLY A 245 0.70 19.04 3.14
CA GLY A 245 -0.33 20.08 3.11
C GLY A 245 -0.30 20.90 4.40
N GLY A 246 0.57 21.91 4.48
CA GLY A 246 0.51 22.97 5.51
C GLY A 246 0.39 22.53 6.97
N SER A 247 1.49 22.10 7.59
CA SER A 247 1.80 22.33 9.02
C SER A 247 3.22 21.87 9.32
N SER A 248 4.15 22.81 9.23
CA SER A 248 5.47 22.71 9.85
C SER A 248 5.31 22.79 11.37
N SER A 249 5.32 21.65 12.06
CA SER A 249 5.54 21.54 13.51
C SER A 249 6.01 20.11 13.79
N ASN A 250 7.14 19.79 14.41
CA ASN A 250 8.11 20.53 15.20
C ASN A 250 9.50 19.96 14.91
N SER A 251 10.41 20.80 14.44
CA SER A 251 11.83 20.66 14.76
C SER A 251 12.08 21.36 16.10
N GLY A 252 12.13 20.61 17.21
CA GLY A 252 12.60 21.18 18.47
C GLY A 252 11.95 20.62 19.74
N LYS A 253 12.46 19.47 20.20
CA LYS A 253 12.84 19.22 21.61
C LYS A 253 13.28 17.76 21.73
N GLY A 254 14.32 17.53 22.53
CA GLY A 254 14.91 16.21 22.76
C GLY A 254 13.94 15.25 23.42
N GLU A 255 13.06 14.64 22.63
CA GLU A 255 12.27 13.50 23.07
C GLU A 255 13.10 12.23 22.96
N ARG A 256 13.05 11.44 24.03
CA ARG A 256 13.59 10.09 24.13
C ARG A 256 13.02 9.26 22.99
N ARG A 257 13.78 9.11 21.91
CA ARG A 257 13.37 8.43 20.69
C ARG A 257 13.92 7.02 20.71
N TRP A 258 13.03 6.05 20.49
CA TRP A 258 13.43 4.69 20.14
C TRP A 258 13.94 4.69 18.69
N ILE A 259 15.15 4.18 18.52
CA ILE A 259 15.79 3.96 17.23
C ILE A 259 15.76 2.45 17.01
N LYS A 260 14.98 2.00 16.03
CA LYS A 260 14.93 0.60 15.59
C LYS A 260 15.84 0.46 14.37
N HIS A 261 16.83 -0.42 14.46
CA HIS A 261 17.67 -0.84 13.36
C HIS A 261 17.45 -2.33 13.10
N VAL A 262 17.33 -2.72 11.84
CA VAL A 262 17.24 -4.13 11.45
C VAL A 262 18.47 -4.42 10.61
N ASP A 263 19.24 -5.43 11.00
CA ASP A 263 20.39 -5.86 10.22
C ASP A 263 19.91 -6.47 8.89
N SER A 264 20.51 -6.03 7.78
CA SER A 264 20.04 -6.41 6.43
C SER A 264 20.43 -7.83 6.00
N LEU A 265 21.36 -8.47 6.72
CA LEU A 265 21.87 -9.81 6.45
C LEU A 265 21.24 -10.83 7.41
N SER A 266 21.24 -10.55 8.72
CA SER A 266 20.72 -11.45 9.76
C SER A 266 19.22 -11.25 10.03
N GLY A 267 18.66 -10.08 9.73
CA GLY A 267 17.28 -9.72 10.07
C GLY A 267 17.07 -9.40 11.56
N GLU A 268 18.14 -9.37 12.36
CA GLU A 268 18.06 -9.06 13.80
C GLU A 268 17.62 -7.62 14.05
N GLU A 269 16.78 -7.42 15.07
CA GLU A 269 16.27 -6.12 15.48
C GLU A 269 17.05 -5.57 16.67
N TYR A 270 17.63 -4.38 16.49
CA TYR A 270 18.32 -3.61 17.51
C TYR A 270 17.50 -2.37 17.86
N VAL A 271 17.12 -2.23 19.13
CA VAL A 271 16.34 -1.08 19.60
C VAL A 271 17.16 -0.28 20.62
N ILE A 272 17.48 0.97 20.26
CA ILE A 272 18.28 1.87 21.09
C ILE A 272 17.39 3.02 21.56
N ARG A 273 17.39 3.32 22.86
CA ARG A 273 16.71 4.49 23.42
C ARG A 273 17.70 5.65 23.52
N LYS A 274 17.38 6.77 22.88
CA LYS A 274 18.12 8.03 23.02
C LYS A 274 17.66 8.82 24.25
#